data_AF-A0A7V8DSB4-F1
#
_entry.id   AF-A0A7V8DSB4-F1
#
_cell.length_a   1.000
_cell.length_b   1.000
_cell.length_c   1.000
_cell.angle_alpha   90.00
_cell.angle_beta   90.00
_cell.angle_gamma   90.00
#
_symmetry.space_group_name_H-M   'P 1'
#
loop_
_entity.id
_entity.type
_entity.pdbx_description
1 polymer ?
#
loop_
_entity_poly.entity_id
_entity_poly.type
_entity_poly.pdbx_seq_one_letter_code
_entity_poly.pdbx_strand_id
1 'polypeptide(L)' 'MFGREWSEPLGFAFAFALLLALWAIFSIVQNKESGPFSKALWSVLVLFVPIGGFLLWLLFGPKAPEK' A
#
# COMPACT_ATOMS: atom_id res chain seq x y z
N MET A 1 10.37 14.48 22.56
CA MET A 1 11.32 13.73 21.71
C MET A 1 10.63 13.14 20.46
N PHE A 2 9.30 13.04 20.43
CA PHE A 2 8.53 12.71 19.22
C PHE A 2 8.83 13.71 18.08
N GLY A 3 9.03 13.23 16.86
CA GLY A 3 9.28 14.10 15.70
C GLY A 3 10.72 14.06 15.17
N ARG A 4 11.72 13.76 16.01
CA ARG A 4 13.13 13.72 15.56
C ARG A 4 13.42 12.56 14.61
N GLU A 5 12.74 11.44 14.76
CA GLU A 5 12.89 10.33 13.82
C GLU A 5 12.30 10.63 12.43
N TRP A 6 11.44 11.64 12.29
CA TRP A 6 10.83 12.02 10.99
C TRP A 6 11.76 12.89 10.14
N SER A 7 12.73 13.56 10.76
CA SER A 7 13.78 14.28 10.03
C SER A 7 14.86 13.36 9.49
N GLU A 8 14.94 12.12 9.98
CA GLU A 8 15.87 11.13 9.46
C GLU A 8 15.39 10.61 8.09
N PRO A 9 16.30 10.40 7.13
CA PRO A 9 15.93 9.90 5.79
C PRO A 9 15.08 8.63 5.83
N LEU A 10 15.36 7.73 6.79
CA LEU A 10 14.63 6.48 6.97
C LEU A 10 13.20 6.71 7.48
N GLY A 11 12.99 7.67 8.39
CA GLY A 11 11.66 8.00 8.89
C GLY A 11 10.79 8.64 7.82
N PHE A 12 11.37 9.53 7.01
CA PHE A 12 10.67 10.14 5.88
C PHE A 12 10.30 9.10 4.81
N ALA A 13 11.22 8.18 4.47
CA ALA A 13 10.96 7.10 3.52
C ALA A 13 9.85 6.14 4.01
N PHE A 14 9.84 5.81 5.30
CA PHE A 14 8.78 4.99 5.90
C PHE A 14 7.42 5.68 5.86
N ALA A 15 7.37 6.97 6.21
CA ALA A 15 6.15 7.78 6.13
C ALA A 15 5.58 7.82 4.70
N PHE A 16 6.45 8.02 3.71
CA PHE A 16 6.07 8.00 2.31
C PHE A 16 5.55 6.63 1.86
N ALA A 17 6.20 5.55 2.28
CA ALA A 17 5.75 4.18 1.99
C ALA A 17 4.36 3.89 2.56
N LEU A 18 4.02 4.44 3.73
CA LEU A 18 2.67 4.34 4.30
C LEU A 18 1.61 5.08 3.48
N LEU A 19 1.95 6.26 2.92
CA LEU A 19 1.04 6.98 2.03
C LEU A 19 0.77 6.18 0.75
N LEU A 20 1.80 5.56 0.17
CA LEU A 20 1.66 4.68 -0.98
C LEU A 20 0.83 3.43 -0.64
N ALA A 21 1.04 2.85 0.54
CA ALA A 21 0.26 1.72 1.03
C ALA A 21 -1.23 2.05 1.13
N LEU A 22 -1.58 3.23 1.66
CA LEU A 22 -2.96 3.73 1.69
C LEU A 22 -3.56 3.85 0.29
N TRP A 23 -2.81 4.43 -0.66
CA TRP A 23 -3.26 4.55 -2.04
C TRP A 23 -3.52 3.18 -2.71
N ALA A 24 -2.64 2.21 -2.48
CA ALA A 24 -2.83 0.84 -2.95
C ALA A 24 -4.09 0.20 -2.35
N ILE A 25 -4.32 0.35 -1.04
CA ILE A 25 -5.54 -0.17 -0.38
C ILE A 25 -6.80 0.44 -0.99
N PHE A 26 -6.83 1.75 -1.20
CA PHE A 26 -7.98 2.39 -1.85
C PHE A 26 -8.23 1.82 -3.25
N SER A 27 -7.17 1.59 -4.02
CA SER A 27 -7.26 0.98 -5.36
C SER A 27 -7.75 -0.47 -5.31
N ILE A 28 -7.28 -1.28 -4.35
CA ILE A 28 -7.70 -2.67 -4.13
C ILE A 28 -9.18 -2.73 -3.75
N VAL A 29 -9.61 -1.90 -2.80
CA VAL A 29 -10.98 -1.92 -2.27
C VAL A 29 -11.98 -1.46 -3.33
N GLN A 30 -11.62 -0.45 -4.13
CA GLN A 30 -12.47 0.10 -5.20
C GLN A 30 -12.55 -0.80 -6.44
N ASN A 31 -11.62 -1.74 -6.64
CA ASN A 31 -11.70 -2.70 -7.76
C ASN A 31 -12.96 -3.57 -7.64
N LYS A 32 -13.88 -3.49 -8.60
CA LYS A 32 -15.17 -4.22 -8.57
C LYS A 32 -15.09 -5.67 -9.04
N GLU A 33 -14.03 -6.03 -9.77
CA GLU A 33 -13.85 -7.35 -10.38
C GLU A 33 -13.21 -8.36 -9.42
N SER A 34 -12.48 -7.85 -8.42
CA SER A 34 -11.75 -8.67 -7.44
C SER A 34 -12.68 -9.19 -6.35
N GLY A 35 -12.60 -10.50 -6.09
CA GLY A 35 -13.32 -11.14 -4.99
C GLY A 35 -12.85 -10.68 -3.60
N PRO A 36 -13.67 -10.84 -2.55
CA PRO A 36 -13.40 -10.34 -1.19
C PRO A 36 -12.08 -10.86 -0.59
N PHE A 37 -11.75 -12.13 -0.84
CA PHE A 37 -10.53 -12.76 -0.35
C PHE A 37 -9.26 -12.17 -0.97
N SER A 38 -9.28 -11.91 -2.29
CA SER A 38 -8.16 -11.28 -2.99
C SER A 38 -7.88 -9.88 -2.44
N LYS A 39 -8.95 -9.09 -2.20
CA LYS A 39 -8.82 -7.76 -1.61
C LYS A 39 -8.20 -7.79 -0.22
N ALA A 40 -8.64 -8.73 0.62
CA ALA A 40 -8.11 -8.89 1.97
C ALA A 40 -6.63 -9.29 1.93
N LEU A 41 -6.26 -10.27 1.10
CA LEU A 41 -4.89 -10.73 0.96
C LEU A 41 -3.94 -9.61 0.53
N TRP A 42 -4.30 -8.87 -0.52
CA TRP A 42 -3.49 -7.75 -1.01
C TRP A 42 -3.40 -6.60 0.01
N SER A 43 -4.49 -6.29 0.71
CA SER A 43 -4.49 -5.25 1.74
C SER A 43 -3.56 -5.60 2.91
N VAL A 44 -3.60 -6.86 3.38
CA VAL A 44 -2.72 -7.34 4.46
C VAL A 44 -1.27 -7.32 4.01
N LEU A 45 -0.98 -7.79 2.79
CA LEU A 45 0.36 -7.85 2.22
C LEU A 45 1.00 -6.46 2.11
N VAL A 46 0.24 -5.47 1.61
CA VAL A 46 0.71 -4.08 1.47
C VAL A 46 0.91 -3.41 2.84
N LEU A 47 0.09 -3.73 3.85
CA LEU A 47 0.23 -3.14 5.19
C LEU A 47 1.42 -3.71 5.98
N PHE A 48 1.64 -5.03 5.93
CA PHE A 48 2.71 -5.68 6.71
C PHE A 48 4.10 -5.41 6.13
N VAL A 49 4.20 -5.25 4.82
CA VAL A 49 5.46 -4.96 4.13
C VAL A 49 5.23 -3.77 3.21
N PRO A 50 5.28 -2.51 3.71
CA PRO A 50 4.85 -1.33 2.95
C PRO A 50 5.55 -1.20 1.60
N ILE A 51 6.88 -1.27 1.59
CA ILE A 51 7.67 -1.07 0.36
C ILE A 51 7.53 -2.29 -0.56
N GLY A 52 7.89 -3.48 -0.07
CA GLY A 52 7.86 -4.71 -0.89
C GLY A 52 6.45 -5.09 -1.34
N GLY A 53 5.48 -4.96 -0.45
CA GLY A 53 4.08 -5.25 -0.73
C GLY A 53 3.46 -4.26 -1.71
N PHE A 54 3.76 -2.96 -1.59
CA PHE A 54 3.35 -1.96 -2.58
C PHE A 54 3.93 -2.26 -3.97
N LEU A 55 5.22 -2.63 -4.05
CA LEU A 55 5.87 -2.98 -5.32
C LEU A 55 5.24 -4.24 -5.95
N LEU A 56 4.97 -5.27 -5.14
CA LEU A 56 4.29 -6.48 -5.62
C LEU A 56 2.87 -6.18 -6.11
N TRP A 57 2.13 -5.35 -5.37
CA TRP A 57 0.79 -4.92 -5.77
C TRP A 57 0.83 -4.08 -7.06
N LEU A 58 1.83 -3.21 -7.23
CA LEU A 58 2.00 -2.43 -8.45
C LEU A 58 2.15 -3.31 -9.71
N LEU A 59 2.77 -4.48 -9.58
CA LEU A 59 3.01 -5.39 -10.68
C LEU A 59 1.85 -6.38 -10.90
N PHE A 60 1.35 -6.98 -9.83
CA PHE A 60 0.42 -8.12 -9.89
C PHE A 60 -0.91 -7.90 -9.19
N GLY A 61 -1.06 -6.77 -8.50
CA GLY A 61 -2.21 -6.47 -7.67
C GLY A 61 -3.41 -5.96 -8.45
N PRO A 62 -4.62 -6.10 -7.88
CA PRO A 62 -5.84 -5.59 -8.47
C PRO A 62 -5.82 -4.06 -8.46
N LYS A 63 -5.83 -3.47 -9.65
CA LYS A 63 -5.84 -2.01 -9.86
C LYS A 63 -7.25 -1.54 -10.12
N ALA A 64 -7.57 -0.29 -9.80
CA ALA A 64 -8.85 0.28 -10.21
C ALA A 64 -8.96 0.19 -11.76
N PRO A 65 -10.14 -0.18 -12.31
CA PRO A 65 -10.31 -0.22 -13.75
C PRO A 65 -10.01 1.17 -14.34
N GLU A 66 -9.11 1.21 -15.31
CA GLU A 66 -8.96 2.38 -16.17
C GLU A 66 -10.27 2.53 -16.95
N LYS A 67 -10.83 3.74 -16.95
CA LYS A 67 -12.14 4.02 -17.56
C LYS A 67 -12.14 3.76 -19.06
#